data_AF-A0A2I4AM44-F1
#
_entry.id   AF-A0A2I4AM44-F1
#
_cell.length_a   1.000
_cell.length_b   1.000
_cell.length_c   1.000
_cell.angle_alpha   90.00
_cell.angle_beta   90.00
_cell.angle_gamma   90.00
#
_symmetry.space_group_name_H-M   'P 1'
#
loop_
_entity.id
_entity.type
_entity.pdbx_description
1 polymer ?
#
loop_
_entity_poly.entity_id
_entity_poly.type
_entity_poly.pdbx_seq_one_letter_code
_entity_poly.pdbx_strand_id
1 'polypeptide(L)'
;LQTAAVLQWVFSFLVLAQFCLAAFVLLALSDWWIVALLYAGWLWLDWDTPTSGGRRSQWVRNWTVWGYFRDYFPLTLIKTVDLDPKKNYIFGFHPHGVLVAGAFGNFCTEATGFSGLFPGLRSHLLMLPFWFRVPFFRDYIMCGGLVSSR
;
A
#
# COMPACT_ATOMS: atom_id res chain seq x y z
N LEU A 1 -1.64 -8.99 -20.62
CA LEU A 1 -0.95 -8.02 -19.72
C LEU A 1 -1.83 -7.63 -18.53
N GLN A 2 -3.10 -7.23 -18.74
CA GLN A 2 -4.07 -6.92 -17.67
C GLN A 2 -4.23 -8.03 -16.63
N THR A 3 -4.48 -9.27 -17.06
CA THR A 3 -4.59 -10.42 -16.13
C THR A 3 -3.31 -10.64 -15.32
N ALA A 4 -2.13 -10.43 -15.94
CA ALA A 4 -0.86 -10.57 -15.24
C ALA A 4 -0.65 -9.49 -14.17
N ALA A 5 -1.10 -8.26 -14.42
CA ALA A 5 -1.10 -7.18 -13.43
C ALA A 5 -2.00 -7.50 -12.22
N VAL A 6 -3.19 -8.05 -12.48
CA VAL A 6 -4.09 -8.49 -11.40
C VAL A 6 -3.51 -9.67 -10.64
N LEU A 7 -2.95 -10.67 -11.31
CA LEU A 7 -2.27 -11.79 -10.65
C LEU A 7 -1.11 -11.29 -9.80
N GLN A 8 -0.25 -10.42 -10.33
CA GLN A 8 0.85 -9.81 -9.57
C GLN A 8 0.32 -9.10 -8.31
N TRP A 9 -0.75 -8.32 -8.41
CA TRP A 9 -1.35 -7.65 -7.28
C TRP A 9 -1.93 -8.63 -6.25
N VAL A 10 -2.67 -9.65 -6.70
CA VAL A 10 -3.25 -10.71 -5.84
C VAL A 10 -2.14 -11.47 -5.11
N PHE A 11 -1.10 -11.92 -5.81
CA PHE A 11 0.03 -12.60 -5.20
C PHE A 11 0.81 -11.70 -4.25
N SER A 12 0.93 -10.41 -4.58
CA SER A 12 1.54 -9.42 -3.69
C SER A 12 0.76 -9.27 -2.40
N PHE A 13 -0.56 -9.36 -2.44
CA PHE A 13 -1.38 -9.30 -1.22
C PHE A 13 -1.36 -10.61 -0.44
N LEU A 14 -1.44 -11.76 -1.12
CA LEU A 14 -1.65 -13.06 -0.48
C LEU A 14 -0.38 -13.77 -0.02
N VAL A 15 0.76 -13.56 -0.70
CA VAL A 15 1.96 -14.41 -0.53
C VAL A 15 3.23 -13.62 -0.22
N LEU A 16 3.30 -12.35 -0.65
CA LEU A 16 4.52 -11.54 -0.48
C LEU A 16 4.93 -11.40 0.99
N ALA A 17 3.98 -11.21 1.89
CA ALA A 17 4.28 -11.10 3.31
C ALA A 17 4.96 -12.34 3.89
N GLN A 18 4.52 -13.54 3.48
CA GLN A 18 5.09 -14.82 3.89
C GLN A 18 6.51 -14.97 3.34
N PHE A 19 6.73 -14.59 2.07
CA PHE A 19 8.07 -14.56 1.48
C PHE A 19 8.99 -13.57 2.20
N CYS A 20 8.53 -12.36 2.49
CA CYS A 20 9.30 -11.36 3.21
C CYS A 20 9.65 -11.81 4.64
N LEU A 21 8.71 -12.44 5.35
CA LEU A 21 8.96 -13.01 6.66
C LEU A 21 9.98 -14.14 6.60
N ALA A 22 9.81 -15.09 5.67
CA ALA A 22 10.74 -16.19 5.47
C ALA A 22 12.15 -15.67 5.13
N ALA A 23 12.26 -14.68 4.23
CA ALA A 23 13.52 -14.05 3.89
C ALA A 23 14.20 -13.39 5.10
N PHE A 24 13.42 -12.70 5.95
CA PHE A 24 13.95 -12.11 7.17
C PHE A 24 14.45 -13.17 8.16
N VAL A 25 13.70 -14.25 8.36
CA VAL A 25 14.11 -15.38 9.23
C VAL A 25 15.37 -16.05 8.69
N LEU A 26 15.44 -16.31 7.38
CA LEU A 26 16.62 -16.90 6.76
C LEU A 26 17.84 -15.97 6.87
N LEU A 27 17.66 -14.65 6.73
CA LEU A 27 18.73 -13.67 6.93
C LEU A 27 19.24 -13.66 8.37
N ALA A 28 18.33 -13.81 9.35
CA ALA A 28 18.67 -13.88 10.76
C ALA A 28 19.40 -15.18 11.16
N LEU A 29 19.14 -16.28 10.46
CA LEU A 29 19.80 -17.58 10.68
C LEU A 29 21.10 -17.77 9.86
N SER A 30 21.36 -16.88 8.91
CA SER A 30 22.57 -16.89 8.09
C SER A 30 23.73 -16.15 8.77
N ASP A 31 24.95 -16.31 8.24
CA ASP A 31 26.14 -15.52 8.61
C ASP A 31 25.91 -13.99 8.51
N TRP A 32 24.89 -13.55 7.77
CA TRP A 32 24.47 -12.15 7.65
C TRP A 32 23.52 -11.67 8.75
N TRP A 33 23.41 -12.39 9.88
CA TRP A 33 22.51 -12.05 11.00
C TRP A 33 22.67 -10.61 11.52
N ILE A 34 23.87 -10.02 11.40
CA ILE A 34 24.11 -8.61 11.78
C ILE A 34 23.21 -7.68 10.96
N VAL A 35 23.03 -7.95 9.67
CA VAL A 35 22.14 -7.16 8.80
C VAL A 35 20.69 -7.30 9.26
N ALA A 36 20.26 -8.53 9.60
CA ALA A 36 18.93 -8.74 10.16
C ALA A 36 18.72 -8.00 11.49
N LEU A 37 19.75 -7.97 12.36
CA LEU A 37 19.69 -7.25 13.63
C LEU A 37 19.65 -5.73 13.43
N LEU A 38 20.47 -5.19 12.54
CA LEU A 38 20.43 -3.76 12.18
C LEU A 38 19.07 -3.37 11.62
N TYR A 39 18.52 -4.21 10.73
CA TYR A 39 17.18 -3.98 10.19
C TYR A 39 16.12 -4.09 11.30
N ALA A 40 16.19 -5.06 12.20
CA ALA A 40 15.28 -5.16 13.35
C ALA A 40 15.36 -3.93 14.28
N GLY A 41 16.56 -3.42 14.52
CA GLY A 41 16.78 -2.16 15.25
C GLY A 41 16.11 -0.98 14.55
N TRP A 42 16.27 -0.87 13.22
CA TRP A 42 15.53 0.10 12.42
C TRP A 42 14.01 -0.11 12.51
N LEU A 43 13.54 -1.37 12.47
CA LEU A 43 12.12 -1.69 12.58
C LEU A 43 11.51 -1.19 13.90
N TRP A 44 12.28 -1.27 14.98
CA TRP A 44 11.91 -0.81 16.32
C TRP A 44 11.91 0.72 16.43
N LEU A 45 12.91 1.40 15.88
CA LEU A 45 12.93 2.87 15.83
C LEU A 45 11.79 3.44 14.99
N ASP A 46 11.39 2.71 13.95
CA ASP A 46 10.36 3.10 13.00
C ASP A 46 8.98 2.47 13.29
N TRP A 47 8.73 2.09 14.55
CA TRP A 47 7.53 1.36 14.95
C TRP A 47 6.22 2.12 14.68
N ASP A 48 6.21 3.43 14.92
CA ASP A 48 5.02 4.29 14.83
C ASP A 48 4.79 4.91 13.44
N THR A 49 5.67 4.65 12.47
CA THR A 49 5.54 5.20 11.12
C THR A 49 4.23 4.77 10.42
N PRO A 50 3.79 3.50 10.49
CA PRO A 50 2.52 3.06 9.92
C PRO A 50 1.28 3.77 10.47
N THR A 51 1.32 4.23 11.72
CA THR A 51 0.21 4.94 12.39
C THR A 51 0.32 6.46 12.21
N SER A 52 1.49 6.97 11.82
CA SER A 52 1.80 8.40 11.66
C SER A 52 1.78 8.87 10.19
N GLY A 53 1.04 8.18 9.32
CA GLY A 53 0.87 8.55 7.91
C GLY A 53 1.68 7.71 6.92
N GLY A 54 2.51 6.78 7.39
CA GLY A 54 3.29 5.86 6.56
C GLY A 54 4.33 6.54 5.67
N ARG A 55 4.88 5.80 4.71
CA ARG A 55 5.89 6.29 3.74
C ARG A 55 5.41 6.13 2.31
N ARG A 56 4.50 7.01 1.89
CA ARG A 56 3.94 6.97 0.54
C ARG A 56 5.00 7.32 -0.52
N SER A 57 5.11 6.50 -1.56
CA SER A 57 6.04 6.70 -2.67
C SER A 57 5.30 7.02 -3.96
N GLN A 58 5.51 8.21 -4.52
CA GLN A 58 4.89 8.55 -5.80
C GLN A 58 5.36 7.64 -6.93
N TRP A 59 6.61 7.17 -6.88
CA TRP A 59 7.14 6.27 -7.90
C TRP A 59 6.36 4.94 -7.94
N VAL A 60 6.14 4.31 -6.78
CA VAL A 60 5.36 3.06 -6.71
C VAL A 60 3.93 3.28 -7.18
N ARG A 61 3.29 4.38 -6.77
CA ARG A 61 1.89 4.68 -7.11
C ARG A 61 1.67 4.97 -8.60
N ASN A 62 2.71 5.38 -9.31
CA ASN A 62 2.70 5.67 -10.75
C ASN A 62 3.25 4.53 -11.63
N TRP A 63 3.45 3.32 -11.07
CA TRP A 63 3.86 2.18 -11.89
C TRP A 63 2.85 1.88 -13.00
N THR A 64 3.35 1.58 -14.20
CA THR A 64 2.54 1.24 -15.38
C THR A 64 1.63 0.03 -15.14
N VAL A 65 2.01 -0.88 -14.24
CA VAL A 65 1.21 -2.04 -13.86
C VAL A 65 -0.18 -1.65 -13.34
N TRP A 66 -0.31 -0.49 -12.68
CA TRP A 66 -1.59 -0.03 -12.16
C TRP A 66 -2.55 0.43 -13.26
N GLY A 67 -2.03 0.90 -14.40
CA GLY A 67 -2.86 1.17 -15.58
C GLY A 67 -3.52 -0.11 -16.10
N TYR A 68 -2.73 -1.19 -16.24
CA TYR A 68 -3.27 -2.49 -16.63
C TYR A 68 -4.26 -3.07 -15.60
N PHE A 69 -4.02 -2.85 -14.31
CA PHE A 69 -4.94 -3.23 -13.24
C PHE A 69 -6.28 -2.48 -13.34
N ARG A 70 -6.24 -1.16 -13.56
CA ARG A 70 -7.43 -0.33 -13.79
C ARG A 70 -8.24 -0.84 -14.96
N ASP A 71 -7.58 -1.12 -16.09
CA ASP A 71 -8.25 -1.52 -17.33
C ASP A 71 -8.86 -2.93 -17.24
N TYR A 72 -8.36 -3.80 -16.35
CA TYR A 72 -8.96 -5.12 -16.10
C TYR A 72 -10.33 -5.03 -15.39
N PHE A 73 -10.46 -4.14 -14.41
CA PHE A 73 -11.67 -3.95 -13.59
C PHE A 73 -12.52 -2.73 -14.01
N PRO A 74 -12.37 -2.27 -15.25
CA PRO A 74 -12.66 -0.90 -15.71
C PRO A 74 -12.85 0.17 -14.60
N LEU A 75 -11.83 0.38 -13.77
CA LEU A 75 -11.95 1.30 -12.63
C LEU A 75 -11.99 2.76 -13.09
N THR A 76 -13.01 3.49 -12.64
CA THR A 76 -13.16 4.93 -12.87
C THR A 76 -13.40 5.66 -11.56
N LEU A 77 -12.70 6.77 -11.35
CA LEU A 77 -12.94 7.68 -10.23
C LEU A 77 -13.72 8.91 -10.72
N ILE A 78 -14.98 9.04 -10.30
CA ILE A 78 -15.83 10.16 -10.68
C ILE A 78 -15.89 11.13 -9.50
N LYS A 79 -15.41 12.35 -9.72
CA LYS A 79 -15.54 13.45 -8.76
C LYS A 79 -16.92 14.07 -8.88
N THR A 80 -17.71 13.98 -7.82
CA THR A 80 -19.06 14.57 -7.75
C THR A 80 -19.09 15.95 -7.11
N VAL A 81 -18.11 16.25 -6.27
CA VAL A 81 -18.01 17.52 -5.53
C VAL A 81 -16.56 17.93 -5.34
N ASP A 82 -16.32 19.24 -5.30
CA ASP A 82 -15.05 19.81 -4.88
C ASP A 82 -14.86 19.67 -3.38
N LEU A 83 -13.70 19.13 -2.99
CA LEU A 83 -13.29 19.01 -1.60
C LEU A 83 -12.24 20.09 -1.31
N ASP A 84 -12.36 20.74 -0.15
CA ASP A 84 -11.42 21.76 0.29
C ASP A 84 -10.10 21.09 0.73
N PRO A 85 -8.97 21.36 0.07
CA PRO A 85 -7.69 20.71 0.39
C PRO A 85 -7.17 21.07 1.78
N LYS A 86 -7.75 22.07 2.47
CA LYS A 86 -7.38 22.46 3.84
C LYS A 86 -8.07 21.62 4.92
N LYS A 87 -8.98 20.72 4.54
CA LYS A 87 -9.75 19.88 5.47
C LYS A 87 -9.39 18.40 5.33
N ASN A 88 -9.63 17.65 6.41
CA ASN A 88 -9.50 16.21 6.44
C ASN A 88 -10.86 15.54 6.20
N TYR A 89 -10.86 14.48 5.41
CA TYR A 89 -12.06 13.75 5.02
C TYR A 89 -11.90 12.26 5.31
N ILE A 90 -12.99 11.61 5.72
CA ILE A 90 -13.07 10.16 5.86
C ILE A 90 -13.94 9.64 4.72
N PHE A 91 -13.36 8.79 3.87
CA PHE A 91 -14.09 8.16 2.77
C PHE A 91 -14.59 6.78 3.18
N GLY A 92 -15.90 6.57 3.07
CA GLY A 92 -16.50 5.24 3.15
C GLY A 92 -16.39 4.52 1.81
N PHE A 93 -16.11 3.22 1.83
CA PHE A 93 -16.03 2.38 0.64
C PHE A 93 -16.90 1.12 0.79
N HIS A 94 -17.72 0.83 -0.22
CA HIS A 94 -18.57 -0.35 -0.29
C HIS A 94 -18.74 -0.78 -1.76
N PRO A 95 -18.77 -2.10 -2.08
CA PRO A 95 -18.65 -3.24 -1.17
C PRO A 95 -17.22 -3.51 -0.71
N HIS A 96 -17.05 -3.89 0.55
CA HIS A 96 -15.75 -4.26 1.10
C HIS A 96 -15.49 -5.75 0.89
N GLY A 97 -14.51 -6.08 0.03
CA GLY A 97 -13.99 -7.44 -0.11
C GLY A 97 -12.60 -7.57 0.53
N VAL A 98 -12.10 -8.79 0.69
CA VAL A 98 -10.78 -9.04 1.34
C VAL A 98 -9.64 -8.25 0.69
N LEU A 99 -9.66 -8.12 -0.63
CA LEU A 99 -8.60 -7.46 -1.40
C LEU A 99 -8.90 -5.97 -1.71
N VAL A 100 -10.15 -5.51 -1.50
CA VAL A 100 -10.58 -4.12 -1.71
C VAL A 100 -10.08 -3.47 -3.03
N ALA A 101 -10.11 -4.21 -4.15
CA ALA A 101 -9.51 -3.82 -5.43
C ALA A 101 -9.88 -2.40 -5.91
N GLY A 102 -11.15 -2.02 -5.76
CA GLY A 102 -11.63 -0.69 -6.12
C GLY A 102 -11.03 0.42 -5.25
N ALA A 103 -10.93 0.24 -3.94
CA ALA A 103 -10.32 1.23 -3.06
C ALA A 103 -8.80 1.31 -3.28
N PHE A 104 -8.13 0.17 -3.45
CA PHE A 104 -6.70 0.13 -3.75
C PHE A 104 -6.40 0.88 -5.06
N GLY A 105 -7.08 0.52 -6.14
CA GLY A 105 -6.88 1.14 -7.45
C GLY A 105 -7.11 2.65 -7.43
N ASN A 106 -8.17 3.12 -6.76
CA ASN A 106 -8.53 4.54 -6.75
C ASN A 106 -7.75 5.39 -5.73
N PHE A 107 -7.45 4.86 -4.55
CA PHE A 107 -6.88 5.66 -3.46
C PHE A 107 -5.40 5.35 -3.20
N CYS A 108 -4.94 4.13 -3.46
CA CYS A 108 -3.54 3.76 -3.26
C CYS A 108 -2.68 4.04 -4.51
N THR A 109 -3.24 3.95 -5.72
CA THR A 109 -2.50 4.19 -6.97
C THR A 109 -2.87 5.52 -7.62
N GLU A 110 -2.11 5.94 -8.63
CA GLU A 110 -2.47 7.08 -9.50
C GLU A 110 -3.13 6.64 -10.81
N ALA A 111 -3.52 5.37 -10.96
CA ALA A 111 -4.06 4.85 -12.22
C ALA A 111 -5.36 5.55 -12.67
N THR A 112 -6.19 6.00 -11.72
CA THR A 112 -7.41 6.77 -11.98
C THR A 112 -7.24 8.27 -11.76
N GLY A 113 -6.01 8.74 -11.49
CA GLY A 113 -5.69 10.16 -11.41
C GLY A 113 -6.23 10.88 -10.16
N PHE A 114 -6.26 10.20 -9.00
CA PHE A 114 -6.76 10.78 -7.74
C PHE A 114 -6.14 12.16 -7.45
N SER A 115 -4.81 12.29 -7.59
CA SER A 115 -4.11 13.55 -7.32
C SER A 115 -4.51 14.69 -8.28
N GLY A 116 -4.93 14.36 -9.50
CA GLY A 116 -5.45 15.34 -10.47
C GLY A 116 -6.89 15.75 -10.18
N LEU A 117 -7.74 14.82 -9.75
CA LEU A 117 -9.14 15.11 -9.39
C LEU A 117 -9.25 15.89 -8.07
N PHE A 118 -8.39 15.56 -7.11
CA PHE A 118 -8.38 16.15 -5.77
C PHE A 118 -6.99 16.77 -5.46
N PRO A 119 -6.64 17.89 -6.12
CA PRO A 119 -5.35 18.52 -5.92
C PRO A 119 -5.19 18.98 -4.46
N GLY A 120 -4.05 18.66 -3.86
CA GLY A 120 -3.74 18.99 -2.47
C GLY A 120 -4.23 17.97 -1.44
N LEU A 121 -5.15 17.05 -1.79
CA LEU A 121 -5.54 15.96 -0.91
C LEU A 121 -4.56 14.79 -0.98
N ARG A 122 -4.35 14.14 0.16
CA ARG A 122 -3.55 12.92 0.28
C ARG A 122 -4.44 11.78 0.76
N SER A 123 -4.74 10.85 -0.14
CA SER A 123 -5.42 9.60 0.21
C SER A 123 -4.51 8.67 0.99
N HIS A 124 -5.09 8.04 2.02
CA HIS A 124 -4.51 6.94 2.78
C HIS A 124 -5.58 5.86 2.95
N LEU A 125 -5.19 4.60 2.75
CA LEU A 125 -6.10 3.46 2.92
C LEU A 125 -5.75 2.73 4.21
N LEU A 126 -6.76 2.50 5.07
CA LEU A 126 -6.57 1.78 6.31
C LEU A 126 -6.41 0.28 6.05
N MET A 127 -5.41 -0.33 6.67
CA MET A 127 -5.15 -1.77 6.63
C MET A 127 -4.90 -2.29 8.03
N LEU A 128 -5.19 -3.59 8.23
CA LEU A 128 -5.00 -4.25 9.53
C LEU A 128 -3.55 -4.08 10.03
N PRO A 129 -3.34 -3.75 11.32
CA PRO A 129 -2.01 -3.51 11.90
C PRO A 129 -1.05 -4.69 11.76
N PHE A 130 -1.59 -5.91 11.72
CA PHE A 130 -0.82 -7.14 11.56
C PHE A 130 0.18 -7.08 10.39
N TRP A 131 -0.25 -6.55 9.25
CA TRP A 131 0.57 -6.48 8.04
C TRP A 131 1.76 -5.54 8.18
N PHE A 132 1.67 -4.51 9.03
CA PHE A 132 2.76 -3.57 9.26
C PHE A 132 3.83 -4.10 10.22
N ARG A 133 3.61 -5.25 10.85
CA ARG A 133 4.62 -5.94 11.67
C ARG A 133 5.53 -6.85 10.85
N VAL A 134 5.18 -7.12 9.59
CA VAL A 134 5.97 -8.01 8.73
C VAL A 134 7.15 -7.24 8.12
N PRO A 135 8.40 -7.67 8.38
CA PRO A 135 9.63 -7.12 7.78
C PRO A 135 9.52 -7.01 6.26
N PHE A 136 10.06 -5.95 5.64
CA PHE A 136 10.03 -5.63 4.20
C PHE A 136 8.64 -5.39 3.59
N PHE A 137 7.66 -6.24 3.89
CA PHE A 137 6.28 -6.11 3.40
C PHE A 137 5.64 -4.81 3.88
N ARG A 138 5.87 -4.43 5.14
CA ARG A 138 5.37 -3.16 5.69
C ARG A 138 5.82 -1.95 4.87
N ASP A 139 7.07 -1.96 4.39
CA ASP A 139 7.62 -0.85 3.62
C ASP A 139 6.99 -0.78 2.23
N TYR A 140 6.73 -1.94 1.62
CA TYR A 140 6.03 -2.04 0.34
C TYR A 140 4.58 -1.51 0.41
N ILE A 141 3.80 -1.94 1.40
CA ILE A 141 2.41 -1.47 1.54
C ILE A 141 2.34 0.02 1.92
N MET A 142 3.28 0.51 2.73
CA MET A 142 3.39 1.94 3.04
C MET A 142 3.68 2.77 1.79
N CYS A 143 4.48 2.26 0.84
CA CYS A 143 4.73 2.95 -0.43
C CYS A 143 3.43 3.19 -1.23
N GLY A 144 2.46 2.29 -1.16
CA GLY A 144 1.14 2.45 -1.74
C GLY A 144 0.24 3.46 -1.02
N GLY A 145 0.65 3.99 0.14
CA GLY A 145 -0.15 4.90 0.97
C GLY A 145 -1.09 4.16 1.94
N LEU A 146 -0.85 2.87 2.19
CA LEU A 146 -1.57 2.15 3.23
C LEU A 146 -1.02 2.53 4.61
N VAL A 147 -1.93 2.69 5.57
CA VAL A 147 -1.64 3.05 6.97
C VAL A 147 -2.39 2.13 7.92
N SER A 148 -1.91 2.02 9.16
CA SER A 148 -2.48 1.13 10.17
C SER A 148 -3.77 1.70 10.78
N SER A 149 -4.76 0.85 11.05
CA SER A 149 -6.05 1.24 11.64
C SER A 149 -6.06 1.44 13.18
N ARG A 150 -4.90 1.63 13.82
CA ARG A 150 -4.57 1.41 15.25
C ARG A 150 -4.40 -0.05 15.65
#